data_AF-A0A2L1UHD9-F1
#
_entry.id   AF-A0A2L1UHD9-F1
#
_cell.length_a   1.000
_cell.length_b   1.000
_cell.length_c   1.000
_cell.angle_alpha   90.00
_cell.angle_beta   90.00
_cell.angle_gamma   90.00
#
_symmetry.space_group_name_H-M   'P 1'
#
loop_
_entity.id
_entity.type
_entity.pdbx_description
1 polymer ?
#
loop_
_entity_poly.entity_id
_entity_poly.type
_entity_poly.pdbx_seq_one_letter_code
_entity_poly.pdbx_strand_id
1 'polypeptide(L)' 'MSKSNKELAVLLYTQSLRGQFTMLSSPNFKGKVEVPSLEQMAQDIAKLTKLLSTIEDQ' A
#
# COMPACT_ATOMS: atom_id res chain seq x y z
N MET A 1 -5.81 -13.00 16.92
CA MET A 1 -5.97 -13.45 15.52
C MET A 1 -4.85 -12.82 14.71
N SER A 2 -3.83 -13.58 14.34
CA SER A 2 -2.85 -13.11 13.35
C SER A 2 -3.60 -12.86 12.05
N LYS A 3 -3.35 -11.72 11.40
CA LYS A 3 -3.98 -11.40 10.12
C LYS A 3 -3.33 -12.27 9.06
N SER A 4 -4.11 -12.78 8.11
CA SER A 4 -3.50 -13.47 6.97
C SER A 4 -2.59 -12.51 6.18
N ASN A 5 -1.56 -13.04 5.53
CA ASN A 5 -0.63 -12.23 4.72
C ASN A 5 -1.34 -11.37 3.66
N LYS A 6 -2.49 -11.84 3.14
CA LYS A 6 -3.33 -11.06 2.22
C LYS A 6 -3.97 -9.86 2.91
N GLU A 7 -4.56 -10.05 4.08
CA GLU A 7 -5.17 -8.96 4.86
C GLU A 7 -4.11 -7.96 5.33
N LEU A 8 -2.92 -8.44 5.70
CA LEU A 8 -1.80 -7.58 6.07
C LEU A 8 -1.28 -6.77 4.86
N ALA A 9 -1.16 -7.39 3.69
CA ALA A 9 -0.77 -6.70 2.45
C ALA A 9 -1.73 -5.57 2.10
N VAL A 10 -3.04 -5.83 2.15
CA VAL A 10 -4.07 -4.83 1.89
C VAL A 10 -4.01 -3.68 2.90
N LEU A 11 -3.79 -3.98 4.19
CA LEU A 11 -3.66 -2.96 5.22
C LEU A 11 -2.42 -2.08 5.02
N LEU A 12 -1.26 -2.68 4.74
CA LEU A 12 -0.02 -1.94 4.48
C LEU A 12 -0.16 -1.05 3.25
N TYR A 13 -0.76 -1.56 2.17
CA TYR A 13 -1.02 -0.77 0.97
C TYR A 13 -1.94 0.42 1.27
N THR A 14 -3.02 0.19 2.04
CA THR A 14 -3.97 1.26 2.41
C THR A 14 -3.30 2.34 3.27
N GLN A 15 -2.46 1.98 4.24
CA GLN A 15 -1.75 2.98 5.05
C GLN A 15 -0.71 3.75 4.23
N SER A 16 -0.03 3.08 3.29
CA SER A 16 0.89 3.74 2.36
C SER A 16 0.18 4.79 1.52
N LEU A 17 -0.98 4.46 0.95
CA LEU A 17 -1.79 5.43 0.20
C LEU A 17 -2.19 6.62 1.07
N ARG A 18 -2.69 6.38 2.31
CA ARG A 18 -3.05 7.47 3.23
C ARG A 18 -1.87 8.38 3.57
N GLY A 19 -0.68 7.81 3.76
CA GLY A 19 0.56 8.57 3.99
C GLY A 19 0.91 9.44 2.79
N GLN A 20 0.80 8.90 1.58
CA GLN A 20 1.01 9.67 0.34
C GLN A 20 0.01 10.82 0.23
N PHE A 21 -1.29 10.58 0.44
CA PHE A 21 -2.29 11.65 0.40
C PHE A 21 -2.06 12.75 1.45
N THR A 22 -1.49 12.42 2.61
CA THR A 22 -1.13 13.41 3.64
C THR A 22 0.04 14.30 3.21
N MET A 23 1.00 13.75 2.45
CA MET A 23 2.12 14.53 1.91
C MET A 23 1.67 15.44 0.76
N LEU A 24 0.73 14.96 -0.06
CA LEU A 24 0.21 15.68 -1.23
C LEU A 24 -0.75 16.82 -0.85
N SER A 25 -1.41 16.75 0.31
CA SER A 25 -2.26 17.81 0.86
C SER A 25 -1.46 18.95 1.54
N SER A 26 -0.13 18.86 1.54
CA SER A 26 0.74 19.94 2.01
C SER A 26 0.61 21.18 1.11
N PRO A 27 0.51 22.40 1.69
CA PRO A 27 0.46 23.65 0.91
C PRO A 27 1.67 23.85 -0.02
N ASN A 28 2.75 23.11 0.21
CA ASN A 28 4.01 23.20 -0.52
C ASN A 28 4.11 22.21 -1.71
N PHE A 29 3.12 21.34 -1.92
CA PHE A 29 3.16 20.38 -3.01
C PHE A 29 2.73 21.04 -4.33
N LYS A 30 3.62 21.06 -5.33
CA LYS A 30 3.37 21.62 -6.67
C LYS A 30 3.28 20.57 -7.78
N GLY A 31 3.20 19.28 -7.43
CA GLY A 31 3.13 18.18 -8.38
C GLY A 31 1.70 17.79 -8.77
N LYS A 32 1.56 16.83 -9.69
CA LYS A 32 0.29 16.15 -9.97
C LYS A 32 0.19 14.90 -9.11
N VAL A 33 -0.98 14.68 -8.53
CA VAL A 33 -1.31 13.43 -7.84
C VAL A 33 -1.68 12.40 -8.89
N GLU A 34 -0.84 11.37 -9.05
CA GLU A 34 -1.19 10.23 -9.88
C GLU A 34 -1.87 9.18 -9.00
N VAL A 35 -3.18 9.02 -9.19
CA VAL A 35 -3.94 7.95 -8.55
C VAL A 35 -3.69 6.67 -9.36
N PRO A 36 -3.17 5.59 -8.75
CA PRO A 36 -2.94 4.34 -9.46
C PRO A 36 -4.25 3.76 -10.00
N SER A 37 -4.18 3.04 -11.13
CA SER A 37 -5.34 2.31 -11.67
C SER A 37 -5.66 1.07 -10.82
N LEU A 38 -6.88 0.52 -10.95
CA LEU A 38 -7.27 -0.72 -10.27
C LEU A 38 -6.31 -1.88 -10.57
N GLU A 39 -5.82 -1.97 -11.80
CA GLU A 39 -4.86 -2.99 -12.21
C GLU A 39 -3.50 -2.80 -11.52
N GLN A 40 -3.03 -1.55 -11.44
CA GLN A 40 -1.77 -1.21 -10.75
C GLN A 40 -1.87 -1.54 -9.25
N MET A 41 -2.98 -1.16 -8.62
CA MET A 41 -3.24 -1.47 -7.20
C MET A 41 -3.25 -2.98 -6.95
N ALA A 42 -3.89 -3.76 -7.81
CA ALA A 42 -3.92 -5.22 -7.68
C ALA A 42 -2.53 -5.86 -7.81
N GLN A 43 -1.71 -5.38 -8.75
CA GLN A 43 -0.34 -5.85 -8.92
C GLN A 43 0.52 -5.53 -7.70
N ASP A 44 0.38 -4.34 -7.13
CA ASP A 44 1.16 -3.92 -5.96
C ASP A 44 0.78 -4.73 -4.71
N ILE A 45 -0.53 -4.98 -4.50
CA ILE A 45 -1.00 -5.86 -3.42
C ILE A 45 -0.48 -7.29 -3.60
N ALA A 46 -0.45 -7.81 -4.83
CA ALA A 46 0.08 -9.14 -5.12
C ALA A 46 1.59 -9.24 -4.80
N LYS A 47 2.37 -8.21 -5.16
CA LYS A 47 3.80 -8.11 -4.80
C LYS A 47 3.99 -8.05 -3.29
N LEU A 48 3.23 -7.21 -2.59
CA LEU A 48 3.28 -7.11 -1.13
C LEU A 48 2.94 -8.44 -0.46
N THR A 49 1.90 -9.12 -0.92
CA THR A 49 1.51 -10.44 -0.40
C THR A 49 2.65 -11.46 -0.58
N LYS A 50 3.32 -11.46 -1.74
CA LYS A 50 4.47 -12.32 -2.01
C LYS A 50 5.65 -12.00 -1.08
N LEU A 51 5.95 -10.71 -0.86
CA LEU A 51 7.01 -10.31 0.07
C LEU A 51 6.69 -10.72 1.50
N LEU A 52 5.46 -10.49 1.97
CA LEU A 52 5.04 -10.89 3.32
C LEU A 52 5.05 -12.41 3.50
N SER A 53 4.77 -13.18 2.45
CA SER A 53 4.86 -14.65 2.52
C SER A 53 6.27 -15.20 2.75
N THR A 54 7.30 -14.37 2.56
CA THR A 54 8.70 -14.74 2.86
C THR A 54 9.12 -14.40 4.29
N ILE A 55 8.27 -13.71 5.05
CA ILE A 55 8.51 -13.39 6.44
C ILE A 55 7.90 -14.52 7.28
N GLU A 56 8.73 -15.23 8.03
CA GLU A 56 8.24 -16.20 9.02
C GLU A 56 7.59 -15.44 10.17
N ASP A 57 6.36 -15.81 10.51
CA ASP A 57 5.70 -15.33 11.73
C ASP A 57 6.52 -15.83 12.94
N GLN A 58 7.18 -14.91 13.66
CA GLN A 58 7.83 -15.22 14.94
C GLN A 58 6.82 -15.44 16.06
#